data_AF-A0A350QUE9-F1
#
_entry.id   AF-A0A350QUE9-F1
#
_cell.length_a   1.000
_cell.length_b   1.000
_cell.length_c   1.000
_cell.angle_alpha   90.00
_cell.angle_beta   90.00
_cell.angle_gamma   90.00
#
_symmetry.space_group_name_H-M   'P 1'
#
loop_
_entity.id
_entity.type
_entity.pdbx_description
1 polymer ?
#
loop_
_entity_poly.entity_id
_entity_poly.type
_entity_poly.pdbx_seq_one_letter_code
_entity_poly.pdbx_strand_id
1 'polypeptide(L)'
;MPVEKLYLFELYNVHPSVHNFGAPWHPSTEQLWDDLLTQGITIFGVGSDDAHHFIDWSAKKSNPGHGWVMVQAEEPSFPALTHAMTKGDFYSSSGVVLKEVVRQPAKNAIEED
;
A
#
# COMPACT_ATOMS: atom_id res chain seq x y z
N MET A 1 17.34 9.53 9.93
CA MET A 1 17.62 8.77 8.69
C MET A 1 17.98 9.74 7.57
N PRO A 2 18.90 9.41 6.64
CA PRO A 2 19.43 10.35 5.65
C PRO A 2 18.58 10.51 4.36
N VAL A 3 17.39 9.92 4.29
CA VAL A 3 16.50 10.03 3.12
C VAL A 3 15.42 11.08 3.40
N GLU A 4 15.39 12.14 2.61
CA GLU A 4 14.35 13.17 2.67
C GLU A 4 13.24 12.88 1.65
N LYS A 5 12.01 13.34 1.93
CA LYS A 5 10.84 13.21 1.02
C LYS A 5 10.46 11.77 0.70
N LEU A 6 10.59 10.88 1.68
CA LEU A 6 10.04 9.54 1.60
C LEU A 6 8.54 9.59 1.94
N TYR A 7 7.68 9.47 0.92
CA TYR A 7 6.22 9.55 1.07
C TYR A 7 5.55 8.19 1.26
N LEU A 8 6.13 7.15 0.66
CA LEU A 8 5.52 5.83 0.54
C LEU A 8 6.48 4.75 1.05
N PHE A 9 5.92 3.73 1.68
CA PHE A 9 6.62 2.55 2.18
C PHE A 9 5.88 1.31 1.69
N GLU A 10 6.57 0.37 1.03
CA GLU A 10 5.96 -0.91 0.66
C GLU A 10 5.70 -1.72 1.93
N LEU A 11 4.48 -1.60 2.43
CA LEU A 11 4.05 -2.25 3.67
C LEU A 11 3.73 -3.73 3.41
N TYR A 12 3.22 -4.04 2.22
CA TYR A 12 2.87 -5.40 1.86
C TYR A 12 3.13 -5.68 0.38
N ASN A 13 4.05 -6.59 0.10
CA ASN A 13 4.32 -7.09 -1.24
C ASN A 13 3.74 -8.51 -1.38
N VAL A 14 2.88 -8.76 -2.37
CA VAL A 14 2.17 -10.04 -2.49
C VAL A 14 2.99 -11.11 -3.21
N HIS A 15 4.24 -10.79 -3.56
CA HIS A 15 5.18 -11.74 -4.12
C HIS A 15 5.42 -12.93 -3.16
N PRO A 16 5.30 -14.18 -3.63
CA PRO A 16 5.24 -15.37 -2.76
C PRO A 16 6.55 -15.66 -1.99
N SER A 17 7.65 -15.02 -2.34
CA SER A 17 8.97 -15.21 -1.71
C SER A 17 9.46 -14.02 -0.87
N VAL A 18 8.61 -13.01 -0.62
CA VAL A 18 8.98 -11.90 0.27
C VAL A 18 8.71 -12.24 1.72
N HIS A 19 9.32 -11.47 2.63
CA HIS A 19 9.29 -11.73 4.07
C HIS A 19 8.59 -10.60 4.83
N ASN A 20 7.40 -10.17 4.37
CA ASN A 20 6.64 -9.07 5.00
C ASN A 20 6.46 -9.27 6.51
N PHE A 21 6.18 -10.51 6.94
CA PHE A 21 5.91 -10.86 8.34
C PHE A 21 7.15 -10.92 9.23
N GLY A 22 8.35 -10.71 8.67
CA GLY A 22 9.60 -10.77 9.41
C GLY A 22 9.97 -12.18 9.89
N ALA A 23 10.96 -12.23 10.77
CA ALA A 23 11.52 -13.41 11.43
C ALA A 23 12.15 -12.98 12.77
N PRO A 24 12.57 -13.89 13.67
CA PRO A 24 13.13 -13.50 14.97
C PRO A 24 14.36 -12.56 14.92
N TRP A 25 15.09 -12.54 13.80
CA TRP A 25 16.27 -11.70 13.56
C TRP A 25 16.04 -10.62 12.48
N HIS A 26 14.80 -10.47 12.00
CA HIS A 26 14.46 -9.51 10.96
C HIS A 26 13.06 -8.92 11.22
N PRO A 27 12.91 -7.62 11.48
CA PRO A 27 11.60 -7.03 11.76
C PRO A 27 10.62 -7.22 10.58
N SER A 28 9.33 -7.23 10.87
CA SER A 28 8.31 -7.20 9.81
C SER A 28 8.28 -5.83 9.14
N THR A 29 7.72 -5.75 7.92
CA THR A 29 7.45 -4.46 7.26
C THR A 29 6.51 -3.59 8.09
N GLU A 30 5.53 -4.19 8.76
CA GLU A 30 4.64 -3.51 9.71
C GLU A 30 5.40 -2.92 10.90
N GLN A 31 6.32 -3.68 11.50
CA GLN A 31 7.14 -3.18 12.61
C GLN A 31 8.03 -2.01 12.17
N LEU A 32 8.66 -2.11 11.00
CA LEU A 32 9.44 -1.01 10.44
C LEU A 32 8.58 0.24 10.18
N TRP A 33 7.36 0.05 9.67
CA TRP A 33 6.43 1.15 9.42
C TRP A 33 5.98 1.81 10.73
N ASP A 34 5.65 1.02 11.76
CA ASP A 34 5.31 1.52 13.09
C ASP A 34 6.48 2.27 13.76
N ASP A 35 7.70 1.77 13.62
CA ASP A 35 8.91 2.43 14.13
C ASP A 35 9.13 3.81 13.46
N LEU A 36 8.87 3.93 12.15
CA LEU A 36 8.94 5.21 11.43
C LEU A 36 7.88 6.18 11.93
N LEU A 37 6.63 5.73 12.06
CA LEU A 37 5.52 6.54 12.55
C LEU A 37 5.75 7.00 14.00
N THR A 38 6.26 6.11 14.86
CA THR A 38 6.60 6.39 16.28
C THR A 38 7.71 7.44 16.40
N GLN A 39 8.63 7.49 15.43
CA GLN A 39 9.66 8.53 15.34
C GLN A 39 9.14 9.87 14.79
N GLY A 40 7.85 9.99 14.48
CA GLY A 40 7.23 11.18 13.93
C GLY A 40 7.43 11.35 12.43
N ILE A 41 7.80 10.29 11.70
CA ILE A 41 7.95 10.30 10.25
C ILE A 41 6.59 9.95 9.63
N THR A 42 5.92 10.92 9.01
CA THR A 42 4.71 10.67 8.24
C THR A 42 5.05 9.95 6.93
N ILE A 43 4.62 8.70 6.82
CA ILE A 43 4.85 7.85 5.64
C ILE A 43 3.66 6.90 5.42
N PHE A 44 3.19 6.80 4.19
CA PHE A 44 2.01 6.00 3.85
C PHE A 44 2.39 4.57 3.41
N GLY A 45 1.67 3.57 3.92
CA GLY A 45 1.85 2.17 3.52
C GLY A 45 1.16 1.87 2.18
N VAL A 46 1.93 1.33 1.23
CA VAL A 46 1.43 0.85 -0.08
C VAL A 46 1.48 -0.67 -0.18
N GLY A 47 0.60 -1.23 -1.01
CA GLY A 47 0.57 -2.62 -1.42
C GLY A 47 0.93 -2.80 -2.89
N SER A 48 1.67 -3.86 -3.22
CA SER A 48 2.15 -4.16 -4.57
C SER A 48 2.12 -5.67 -4.83
N ASP A 49 1.86 -6.10 -6.06
CA ASP A 49 2.00 -7.50 -6.48
C ASP A 49 3.43 -7.89 -6.87
N ASP A 50 4.27 -6.90 -7.22
CA ASP A 50 5.64 -7.10 -7.73
C ASP A 50 5.69 -8.19 -8.82
N ALA A 51 4.77 -8.09 -9.78
CA ALA A 51 4.56 -9.11 -10.79
C ALA A 51 5.78 -9.32 -11.71
N HIS A 52 6.20 -10.57 -11.83
CA HIS A 52 7.28 -11.02 -12.72
C HIS A 52 6.83 -12.08 -13.73
N HIS A 53 5.61 -12.62 -13.57
CA HIS A 53 5.05 -13.69 -14.40
C HIS A 53 3.73 -13.23 -15.03
N PHE A 54 3.72 -13.06 -16.34
CA PHE A 54 2.58 -12.50 -17.09
C PHE A 54 1.93 -13.48 -18.07
N ILE A 55 2.48 -14.69 -18.21
CA ILE A 55 1.99 -15.69 -19.18
C ILE A 55 1.22 -16.81 -18.46
N ASP A 56 1.76 -17.29 -17.34
CA ASP A 56 1.31 -18.48 -16.65
C ASP A 56 0.90 -18.19 -15.22
N TRP A 57 -0.29 -18.65 -14.85
CA TRP A 57 -0.98 -18.29 -13.61
C TRP A 57 -0.86 -19.38 -12.55
N SER A 58 -0.38 -19.04 -11.35
CA SER A 58 -0.43 -19.94 -10.19
C SER A 58 -0.23 -19.19 -8.87
N ALA A 59 -0.75 -19.73 -7.76
CA ALA A 59 -0.52 -19.18 -6.42
C ALA A 59 0.97 -19.14 -5.98
N LYS A 60 1.86 -19.86 -6.67
CA LYS A 60 3.31 -19.88 -6.39
C LYS A 60 4.10 -18.90 -7.27
N LYS A 61 3.42 -18.13 -8.13
CA LYS A 61 4.05 -17.20 -9.06
C LYS A 61 3.71 -15.78 -8.66
N SER A 62 4.65 -14.89 -8.94
CA SER A 62 4.39 -13.45 -8.85
C SER A 62 3.60 -13.01 -10.08
N ASN A 63 2.30 -13.26 -10.04
CA ASN A 63 1.34 -12.86 -11.07
C ASN A 63 0.72 -11.49 -10.70
N PRO A 64 0.29 -10.71 -11.70
CA PRO A 64 -0.36 -9.43 -11.45
C PRO A 64 -1.75 -9.59 -10.83
N GLY A 65 -2.24 -8.54 -10.17
CA GLY A 65 -3.61 -8.47 -9.65
C GLY A 65 -3.77 -9.05 -8.24
N HIS A 66 -2.67 -9.20 -7.51
CA HIS A 66 -2.69 -9.65 -6.11
C HIS A 66 -2.49 -8.50 -5.12
N GLY A 67 -1.95 -7.35 -5.55
CA GLY A 67 -1.73 -6.17 -4.72
C GLY A 67 -1.62 -4.90 -5.56
N TRP A 68 -2.30 -3.84 -5.15
CA TRP A 68 -2.27 -2.52 -5.80
C TRP A 68 -2.70 -1.41 -4.85
N VAL A 69 -2.64 -0.16 -5.31
CA VAL A 69 -3.24 0.99 -4.62
C VAL A 69 -4.46 1.49 -5.40
N MET A 70 -5.51 1.84 -4.67
CA MET A 70 -6.70 2.49 -5.19
C MET A 70 -6.65 3.97 -4.81
N VAL A 71 -6.56 4.84 -5.81
CA VAL A 71 -6.28 6.27 -5.62
C VAL A 71 -7.53 7.10 -5.88
N GLN A 72 -7.91 7.93 -4.92
CA GLN A 72 -9.01 8.89 -5.05
C GLN A 72 -8.47 10.21 -5.63
N ALA A 73 -8.52 10.35 -6.95
CA ALA A 73 -8.09 11.56 -7.65
C ALA A 73 -9.26 12.21 -8.40
N GLU A 74 -9.17 13.53 -8.63
CA GLU A 74 -10.17 14.28 -9.40
C GLU A 74 -10.22 13.85 -10.87
N GLU A 75 -9.10 13.38 -11.42
CA GLU A 75 -8.96 12.90 -12.78
C GLU A 75 -7.84 11.85 -12.88
N PRO A 76 -7.86 10.97 -13.90
CA PRO A 76 -6.83 9.95 -14.11
C PRO A 76 -5.58 10.53 -14.80
N SER A 77 -5.12 11.70 -14.35
CA SER A 77 -3.90 12.33 -14.86
C SER A 77 -2.71 12.05 -13.92
N PHE A 78 -1.50 11.97 -14.49
CA PHE A 78 -0.29 11.78 -13.69
C PHE A 78 -0.15 12.80 -12.54
N PRO A 79 -0.37 14.11 -12.77
CA PRO A 79 -0.33 15.09 -11.68
C PRO A 79 -1.38 14.85 -10.61
N ALA A 80 -2.63 14.56 -10.97
CA ALA A 80 -3.72 14.34 -10.03
C ALA A 80 -3.51 13.08 -9.17
N LEU A 81 -3.08 11.98 -9.80
CA LEU A 81 -2.76 10.73 -9.11
C LEU A 81 -1.60 10.92 -8.12
N THR A 82 -0.50 11.56 -8.55
CA THR A 82 0.65 11.81 -7.68
C THR A 82 0.28 12.71 -6.50
N HIS A 83 -0.53 13.74 -6.75
CA HIS A 83 -1.01 14.64 -5.72
C HIS A 83 -1.88 13.92 -4.67
N ALA A 84 -2.84 13.11 -5.11
CA ALA A 84 -3.68 12.30 -4.22
C ALA A 84 -2.85 11.31 -3.39
N MET A 85 -1.90 10.61 -4.02
CA MET A 85 -1.04 9.65 -3.31
C MET A 85 -0.15 10.33 -2.26
N THR A 86 0.43 11.49 -2.56
CA THR A 86 1.26 12.24 -1.59
C THR A 86 0.47 12.85 -0.43
N LYS A 87 -0.86 12.98 -0.56
CA LYS A 87 -1.78 13.40 0.51
C LYS A 87 -2.34 12.24 1.35
N GLY A 88 -2.16 10.99 0.91
CA GLY A 88 -2.78 9.83 1.55
C GLY A 88 -4.24 9.59 1.12
N ASP A 89 -4.64 10.14 -0.03
CA ASP A 89 -5.96 9.93 -0.63
C ASP A 89 -5.98 8.64 -1.46
N PHE A 90 -5.61 7.54 -0.83
CA PHE A 90 -5.60 6.21 -1.42
C PHE A 90 -5.73 5.14 -0.33
N TYR A 91 -5.95 3.90 -0.75
CA TYR A 91 -5.76 2.72 0.12
C TYR A 91 -5.06 1.59 -0.64
N SER A 92 -4.39 0.73 0.12
CA SER A 92 -3.80 -0.50 -0.41
C SER A 92 -4.86 -1.60 -0.50
N SER A 93 -4.87 -2.33 -1.61
CA SER A 93 -5.80 -3.42 -1.87
C SER A 93 -5.06 -4.68 -2.28
N SER A 94 -5.61 -5.83 -1.90
CA SER A 94 -5.24 -7.16 -2.38
C SER A 94 -6.46 -7.93 -2.90
N GLY A 95 -7.50 -7.22 -3.36
CA GLY A 95 -8.78 -7.81 -3.73
C GLY A 95 -10.00 -6.96 -3.39
N VAL A 96 -9.89 -6.13 -2.36
CA VAL A 96 -11.01 -5.30 -1.87
C VAL A 96 -11.13 -4.04 -2.71
N VAL A 97 -12.34 -3.75 -3.20
CA VAL A 97 -12.67 -2.50 -3.86
C VAL A 97 -13.75 -1.80 -3.04
N LEU A 98 -13.41 -0.61 -2.57
CA LEU A 98 -14.30 0.26 -1.82
C LEU A 98 -15.03 1.18 -2.79
N LYS A 99 -16.34 1.26 -2.63
CA LYS A 99 -17.20 2.15 -3.39
C LYS A 99 -17.19 3.56 -2.83
N GLU A 100 -17.24 3.69 -1.51
CA GLU A 100 -17.23 4.97 -0.81
C GLU A 100 -16.46 4.89 0.51
N VAL A 101 -15.70 5.95 0.80
CA VAL A 101 -15.03 6.16 2.08
C VAL A 101 -15.51 7.48 2.67
N VAL A 102 -16.27 7.42 3.77
CA VAL A 102 -16.74 8.61 4.48
C VAL A 102 -15.89 8.80 5.73
N ARG A 103 -15.08 9.87 5.75
CA ARG A 103 -14.28 10.28 6.91
C ARG A 103 -14.99 11.41 7.65
N GLN A 104 -15.44 11.16 8.89
CA GLN A 104 -15.94 12.20 9.81
C GLN A 104 -15.05 12.25 11.06
N PRO A 105 -14.88 13.42 11.70
CA PRO A 105 -14.03 13.59 12.88
C PRO A 105 -14.31 12.63 14.05
N ALA A 106 -15.46 11.94 14.05
CA ALA A 106 -15.87 10.98 15.07
C ALA A 106 -16.32 9.61 14.53
N LYS A 107 -16.38 9.40 13.21
CA LYS A 107 -16.83 8.13 12.58
C LYS A 107 -16.21 7.94 11.20
N ASN A 108 -15.66 6.76 10.96
CA ASN A 108 -15.29 6.30 9.63
C ASN A 108 -16.33 5.26 9.19
N ALA A 109 -16.84 5.37 7.97
CA ALA A 109 -17.71 4.37 7.35
C ALA A 109 -17.12 3.94 6.00
N ILE A 110 -17.24 2.64 5.71
CA ILE A 110 -16.68 1.97 4.53
C ILE A 110 -17.81 1.16 3.88
N GLU A 111 -18.01 1.33 2.58
CA GLU A 111 -18.88 0.48 1.74
C GLU A 111 -18.00 -0.28 0.74
N GLU A 112 -18.16 -1.60 0.71
CA GLU A 112 -17.47 -2.54 -0.19
C GLU A 112 -18.39 -2.89 -1.37
N ASP A 113 -17.82 -3.09 -2.56
CA ASP A 113 -18.54 -3.58 -3.75
C ASP A 113 -18.85 -5.09 -3.70
#